data_AF-A0A0H4CM13-F1
#
_entry.id   AF-A0A0H4CM13-F1
#
_cell.length_a   1.000
_cell.length_b   1.000
_cell.length_c   1.000
_cell.angle_alpha   90.00
_cell.angle_beta   90.00
_cell.angle_gamma   90.00
#
_symmetry.space_group_name_H-M   'P 1'
#
loop_
_entity.id
_entity.type
_entity.pdbx_description
1 polymer ?
#
loop_
_entity_poly.entity_id
_entity_poly.type
_entity_poly.pdbx_seq_one_letter_code
_entity_poly.pdbx_strand_id
1 'polypeptide(L)'
;MLLSAASASTSKTEWDRDGIALLRCGALFGAVRMSAELVHAAAGSHEPGEVAGFLTAALFGGPTFFDQHSARYYALVPASTAARTEWREKRHSPAAESLGVGSYVGVPRPDLNGPHDGHFSYWCVPMHGPGDLCDPEAVSQLVAHGRHRLSTQGAVRGR
;
A
#
# COMPACT_ATOMS: atom_id res chain seq x y z
N MET A 1 -2.57 15.20 1.07
CA MET A 1 -3.65 14.19 1.01
C MET A 1 -5.08 14.76 0.97
N LEU A 2 -5.47 15.70 1.84
CA LEU A 2 -6.85 16.24 1.89
C LEU A 2 -7.38 16.91 0.60
N LEU A 3 -6.48 17.35 -0.30
CA LEU A 3 -6.84 17.95 -1.59
C LEU A 3 -7.25 16.93 -2.68
N SER A 4 -7.13 15.62 -2.42
CA SER A 4 -7.61 14.53 -3.30
C SER A 4 -9.05 14.08 -2.98
N ALA A 5 -9.64 14.64 -1.93
CA ALA A 5 -11.03 14.43 -1.58
C ALA A 5 -11.95 15.30 -2.47
N ALA A 6 -13.20 14.86 -2.70
CA ALA A 6 -14.21 15.73 -3.32
C ALA A 6 -14.45 17.02 -2.50
N SER A 7 -14.16 16.99 -1.19
CA SER A 7 -13.96 18.13 -0.30
C SER A 7 -13.14 17.70 0.92
N ALA A 8 -12.16 18.50 1.35
CA ALA A 8 -11.34 18.22 2.53
C ALA A 8 -12.17 18.08 3.83
N SER A 9 -13.34 18.75 3.91
CA SER A 9 -14.27 18.60 5.04
C SER A 9 -14.93 17.22 5.07
N THR A 10 -15.22 16.64 3.90
CA THR A 10 -15.87 15.32 3.80
C THR A 10 -14.93 14.21 4.25
N SER A 11 -13.65 14.24 3.85
CA SER A 11 -12.68 13.22 4.30
C SER A 11 -12.38 13.29 5.78
N LYS A 12 -12.42 14.48 6.40
CA LYS A 12 -12.29 14.58 7.85
C LYS A 12 -13.48 13.92 8.56
N THR A 13 -14.71 14.19 8.11
CA THR A 13 -15.92 13.55 8.66
C THR A 13 -15.92 12.03 8.43
N GLU A 14 -15.47 11.55 7.27
CA GLU A 14 -15.34 10.11 6.99
C GLU A 14 -14.32 9.44 7.90
N TRP A 15 -13.15 10.05 8.12
CA TRP A 15 -12.19 9.55 9.09
C TRP A 15 -12.72 9.53 10.51
N ASP A 16 -13.44 10.58 10.94
CA ASP A 16 -14.00 10.68 12.28
C ASP A 16 -15.11 9.65 12.51
N ARG A 17 -15.88 9.30 11.47
CA ARG A 17 -17.00 8.35 11.55
C ARG A 17 -16.59 6.90 11.30
N ASP A 18 -15.82 6.65 10.26
CA ASP A 18 -15.58 5.31 9.69
C ASP A 18 -14.11 4.87 9.80
N GLY A 19 -13.20 5.75 10.24
CA GLY A 19 -11.76 5.49 10.33
C GLY A 19 -11.04 5.39 8.98
N ILE A 20 -11.74 5.59 7.87
CA ILE A 20 -11.23 5.55 6.50
C ILE A 20 -11.86 6.71 5.72
N ALA A 21 -11.09 7.35 4.83
CA ALA A 21 -11.61 8.33 3.88
C ALA A 21 -11.37 7.86 2.44
N LEU A 22 -12.35 8.04 1.57
CA LEU A 22 -12.23 7.63 0.17
C LEU A 22 -11.55 8.74 -0.64
N LEU A 23 -10.31 8.50 -1.07
CA LEU A 23 -9.50 9.50 -1.76
C LEU A 23 -9.31 9.13 -3.23
N ARG A 24 -9.45 10.13 -4.12
CA ARG A 24 -9.25 9.97 -5.55
C ARG A 24 -7.75 9.98 -5.89
N CYS A 25 -7.32 8.96 -6.62
CA CYS A 25 -5.97 8.86 -7.18
C CYS A 25 -5.84 9.66 -8.50
N GLY A 26 -4.61 10.06 -8.82
CA GLY A 26 -4.24 10.59 -10.14
C GLY A 26 -3.80 12.05 -10.21
N ALA A 27 -4.06 12.86 -9.17
CA ALA A 27 -3.57 14.24 -9.09
C ALA A 27 -2.39 14.35 -8.12
N LEU A 28 -2.61 14.02 -6.84
CA LEU A 28 -1.62 14.19 -5.79
C LEU A 28 -0.82 12.91 -5.50
N PHE A 29 -1.46 11.76 -5.68
CA PHE A 29 -0.86 10.46 -5.43
C PHE A 29 -1.56 9.38 -6.28
N GLY A 30 -0.89 8.24 -6.41
CA GLY A 30 -1.49 6.96 -6.75
C GLY A 30 -1.18 5.95 -5.64
N ALA A 31 -1.62 4.71 -5.80
CA ALA A 31 -1.28 3.65 -4.86
C ALA A 31 -0.80 2.41 -5.61
N VAL A 32 0.17 1.69 -5.05
CA VAL A 32 0.46 0.32 -5.50
C VAL A 32 -0.25 -0.63 -4.55
N ARG A 33 -1.22 -1.38 -5.08
CA ARG A 33 -1.95 -2.42 -4.36
C ARG A 33 -1.20 -3.73 -4.49
N MET A 34 -0.90 -4.38 -3.37
CA MET A 34 -0.11 -5.61 -3.27
C MET A 34 -0.89 -6.67 -2.48
N SER A 35 -0.79 -7.95 -2.87
CA SER A 35 -1.35 -9.04 -2.06
C SER A 35 -0.60 -9.19 -0.73
N ALA A 36 -1.31 -9.60 0.32
CA ALA A 36 -0.68 -9.97 1.58
C ALA A 36 0.38 -11.07 1.38
N GLU A 37 0.05 -12.07 0.57
CA GLU A 37 0.95 -13.18 0.24
C GLU A 37 2.30 -12.69 -0.34
N LEU A 38 2.27 -11.71 -1.24
CA LEU A 38 3.47 -11.12 -1.84
C LEU A 38 4.33 -10.42 -0.79
N VAL A 39 3.71 -9.59 0.05
CA VAL A 39 4.41 -8.80 1.06
C VAL A 39 4.95 -9.69 2.17
N HIS A 40 4.17 -10.65 2.64
CA HIS A 40 4.60 -11.64 3.64
C HIS A 40 5.69 -12.54 3.10
N ALA A 41 5.59 -12.94 1.84
CA ALA A 41 6.69 -13.63 1.18
C ALA A 41 7.93 -12.73 1.22
N ALA A 42 7.89 -11.48 0.73
CA ALA A 42 9.03 -10.57 0.75
C ALA A 42 9.64 -10.38 2.15
N ALA A 43 8.81 -10.17 3.17
CA ALA A 43 9.22 -10.00 4.56
C ALA A 43 9.76 -11.29 5.20
N GLY A 44 9.35 -12.45 4.69
CA GLY A 44 9.63 -13.75 5.32
C GLY A 44 8.87 -13.99 6.62
N SER A 45 7.81 -13.20 6.86
CA SER A 45 7.01 -13.26 8.07
C SER A 45 5.54 -12.92 7.79
N HIS A 46 4.67 -13.38 8.66
CA HIS A 46 3.26 -12.99 8.74
C HIS A 46 2.97 -12.16 9.99
N GLU A 47 3.96 -11.96 10.87
CA GLU A 47 3.82 -11.19 12.10
C GLU A 47 3.73 -9.69 11.75
N PRO A 48 2.65 -8.98 12.13
CA PRO A 48 2.44 -7.58 11.73
C PRO A 48 3.60 -6.64 12.04
N GLY A 49 4.26 -6.77 13.20
CA GLY A 49 5.40 -5.95 13.61
C GLY A 49 6.64 -6.17 12.74
N GLU A 50 7.00 -7.42 12.47
CA GLU A 50 8.10 -7.81 11.59
C GLU A 50 7.85 -7.34 10.16
N VAL A 51 6.62 -7.49 9.66
CA VAL A 51 6.24 -6.99 8.33
C VAL A 51 6.32 -5.47 8.28
N ALA A 52 5.85 -4.76 9.31
CA ALA A 52 5.96 -3.30 9.39
C ALA A 52 7.42 -2.82 9.44
N GLY A 53 8.28 -3.51 10.20
CA GLY A 53 9.72 -3.23 10.25
C GLY A 53 10.39 -3.45 8.89
N PHE A 54 10.07 -4.56 8.22
CA PHE A 54 10.53 -4.83 6.86
C PHE A 54 10.08 -3.74 5.87
N LEU A 55 8.79 -3.39 5.86
CA LEU A 55 8.23 -2.35 4.98
C LEU A 55 8.89 -1.00 5.22
N THR A 56 9.11 -0.64 6.49
CA THR A 56 9.80 0.61 6.87
C THR A 56 11.21 0.65 6.26
N ALA A 57 11.97 -0.43 6.38
CA ALA A 57 13.33 -0.51 5.83
C ALA A 57 13.33 -0.53 4.30
N ALA A 58 12.52 -1.39 3.69
CA ALA A 58 12.48 -1.61 2.23
C ALA A 58 11.96 -0.41 1.45
N LEU A 59 11.09 0.41 2.07
CA LEU A 59 10.47 1.59 1.44
C LEU A 59 11.02 2.91 1.98
N PHE A 60 12.13 2.87 2.73
CA PHE A 60 12.77 4.06 3.32
C PHE A 60 11.81 4.93 4.14
N GLY A 61 10.92 4.30 4.91
CA GLY A 61 9.89 4.98 5.70
C GLY A 61 8.68 5.47 4.89
N GLY A 62 8.53 5.02 3.64
CA GLY A 62 7.42 5.40 2.76
C GLY A 62 6.05 4.90 3.26
N PRO A 63 4.99 5.75 3.20
CA PRO A 63 3.70 5.48 3.81
C PRO A 63 2.98 4.29 3.16
N THR A 64 2.71 3.28 3.99
CA THR A 64 2.12 2.01 3.57
C THR A 64 1.10 1.56 4.60
N PHE A 65 -0.10 1.20 4.13
CA PHE A 65 -1.15 0.70 5.00
C PHE A 65 -1.65 -0.68 4.55
N PHE A 66 -2.28 -1.39 5.47
CA PHE A 66 -2.87 -2.69 5.23
C PHE A 66 -4.39 -2.60 5.40
N ASP A 67 -5.13 -3.17 4.44
CA ASP A 67 -6.55 -3.41 4.54
C ASP A 67 -6.78 -4.89 4.83
N GLN A 68 -7.28 -5.18 6.03
CA GLN A 68 -7.52 -6.54 6.52
C GLN A 68 -8.70 -7.21 5.83
N HIS A 69 -9.67 -6.43 5.34
CA HIS A 69 -10.87 -6.99 4.68
C HIS A 69 -10.51 -7.62 3.33
N SER A 70 -9.70 -6.93 2.51
CA SER A 70 -9.25 -7.44 1.22
C SER A 70 -7.91 -8.18 1.28
N ALA A 71 -7.26 -8.22 2.45
CA ALA A 71 -5.90 -8.73 2.65
C ALA A 71 -4.90 -8.11 1.65
N ARG A 72 -4.88 -6.78 1.56
CA ARG A 72 -4.04 -6.02 0.64
C ARG A 72 -3.23 -4.95 1.36
N TYR A 73 -1.97 -4.82 0.94
CA TYR A 73 -1.13 -3.69 1.29
C TYR A 73 -1.21 -2.62 0.21
N TYR A 74 -1.16 -1.36 0.61
CA TYR A 74 -1.21 -0.20 -0.27
C TYR A 74 -0.05 0.72 0.07
N ALA A 75 0.91 0.84 -0.85
CA ALA A 75 1.95 1.86 -0.79
C ALA A 75 1.46 3.11 -1.51
N LEU A 76 1.42 4.26 -0.83
CA LEU A 76 1.10 5.52 -1.49
C LEU A 76 2.31 6.00 -2.27
N VAL A 77 2.13 6.31 -3.55
CA VAL A 77 3.22 6.64 -4.49
C VAL A 77 2.91 7.90 -5.28
N PRO A 78 3.91 8.55 -5.90
CA PRO A 78 3.66 9.59 -6.91
C PRO A 78 2.67 9.13 -7.97
N ALA A 79 1.75 10.01 -8.39
CA ALA A 79 0.74 9.68 -9.41
C ALA A 79 1.37 9.22 -10.74
N SER A 80 2.59 9.68 -11.04
CA SER A 80 3.39 9.28 -12.21
C SER A 80 3.83 7.81 -12.18
N THR A 81 3.75 7.12 -11.05
CA THR A 81 4.13 5.69 -10.92
C THR A 81 3.35 4.82 -11.90
N ALA A 82 2.05 5.07 -12.06
CA ALA A 82 1.20 4.32 -13.00
C ALA A 82 1.64 4.45 -14.47
N ALA A 83 2.39 5.51 -14.80
CA ALA A 83 2.89 5.75 -16.14
C ALA A 83 4.24 5.04 -16.42
N ARG A 84 4.94 4.51 -15.40
CA ARG A 84 6.16 3.73 -15.64
C ARG A 84 5.83 2.41 -16.32
N THR A 85 6.76 1.92 -17.14
CA THR A 85 6.53 0.81 -18.07
C THR A 85 6.14 -0.48 -17.36
N GLU A 86 6.81 -0.83 -16.27
CA GLU A 86 6.56 -2.04 -15.48
C GLU A 86 5.14 -2.12 -14.89
N TRP A 87 4.55 -0.96 -14.58
CA TRP A 87 3.18 -0.86 -14.07
C TRP A 87 2.15 -0.81 -15.20
N ARG A 88 2.43 -0.03 -16.25
CA ARG A 88 1.55 0.08 -17.43
C ARG A 88 1.38 -1.25 -18.15
N GLU A 89 2.46 -2.02 -18.27
CA GLU A 89 2.46 -3.36 -18.89
C GLU A 89 1.98 -4.45 -17.92
N LYS A 90 1.56 -4.07 -16.70
CA LYS A 90 1.04 -4.99 -15.67
C LYS A 90 1.98 -6.15 -15.35
N ARG A 91 3.30 -5.94 -15.44
CA ARG A 91 4.34 -6.95 -15.21
C ARG A 91 4.20 -7.65 -13.86
N HIS A 92 3.68 -6.93 -12.87
CA HIS A 92 3.54 -7.39 -11.49
C HIS A 92 2.19 -8.05 -11.18
N SER A 93 1.25 -8.07 -12.12
CA SER A 93 -0.04 -8.74 -11.98
C SER A 93 0.11 -10.27 -11.79
N PRO A 94 -0.80 -10.95 -11.06
CA PRO A 94 -1.91 -10.38 -10.24
C PRO A 94 -1.48 -9.99 -8.82
N ALA A 95 -0.20 -10.19 -8.48
CA ALA A 95 0.31 -9.98 -7.13
C ALA A 95 0.40 -8.51 -6.74
N ALA A 96 0.66 -7.62 -7.70
CA ALA A 96 0.61 -6.17 -7.50
C ALA A 96 0.17 -5.41 -8.75
N GLU A 97 -0.47 -4.25 -8.53
CA GLU A 97 -0.89 -3.33 -9.58
C GLU A 97 -0.82 -1.87 -9.12
N SER A 98 -0.66 -0.95 -10.07
CA SER A 98 -0.72 0.49 -9.80
C SER A 98 -2.14 1.02 -10.01
N LEU A 99 -2.66 1.72 -9.00
CA LEU A 99 -3.91 2.47 -8.99
C LEU A 99 -3.61 3.94 -9.28
N GLY A 100 -3.97 4.40 -10.47
CA GLY A 100 -3.69 5.74 -10.98
C GLY A 100 -4.95 6.59 -11.19
N VAL A 101 -4.93 7.42 -12.23
CA VAL A 101 -6.06 8.30 -12.59
C VAL A 101 -7.37 7.53 -12.66
N GLY A 102 -8.41 8.08 -12.02
CA GLY A 102 -9.77 7.51 -12.02
C GLY A 102 -10.01 6.40 -10.99
N SER A 103 -8.97 5.99 -10.25
CA SER A 103 -9.10 5.05 -9.14
C SER A 103 -9.41 5.78 -7.83
N TYR A 104 -10.01 5.06 -6.89
CA TYR A 104 -10.23 5.52 -5.52
C TYR A 104 -9.63 4.52 -4.54
N VAL A 105 -9.09 5.04 -3.45
CA VAL A 105 -8.48 4.24 -2.39
C VAL A 105 -9.05 4.71 -1.06
N GLY A 106 -9.54 3.76 -0.26
CA GLY A 106 -9.90 4.01 1.13
C GLY A 106 -8.60 4.13 1.94
N VAL A 107 -8.30 5.34 2.42
CA VAL A 107 -7.08 5.61 3.18
C VAL A 107 -7.43 5.71 4.66
N PRO A 108 -6.76 4.93 5.54
CA PRO A 108 -7.07 4.95 6.97
C PRO A 108 -6.73 6.29 7.61
N ARG A 109 -7.39 6.59 8.74
CA ARG A 109 -7.10 7.76 9.55
C ARG A 109 -5.59 7.79 9.92
N PRO A 110 -4.90 8.94 9.83
CA PRO A 110 -3.43 8.99 9.94
C PRO A 110 -2.81 8.47 11.26
N ASP A 111 -3.59 8.41 12.34
CA ASP A 111 -3.17 7.97 13.67
C ASP A 111 -3.41 6.47 13.93
N LEU A 112 -4.04 5.74 13.00
CA LEU A 112 -4.27 4.29 13.10
C LEU A 112 -3.00 3.52 12.71
N ASN A 113 -1.99 3.52 13.58
CA ASN A 113 -0.65 2.97 13.33
C ASN A 113 -0.47 1.54 13.86
N GLY A 114 -1.27 0.61 13.36
CA GLY A 114 -1.24 -0.80 13.73
C GLY A 114 -2.64 -1.41 13.81
N PRO A 115 -2.74 -2.74 13.98
CA PRO A 115 -4.02 -3.41 14.14
C PRO A 115 -4.84 -2.77 15.27
N HIS A 116 -6.12 -2.47 15.00
CA HIS A 116 -7.03 -1.86 15.97
C HIS A 116 -8.41 -2.49 15.90
N ASP A 117 -9.01 -2.72 17.06
CA ASP A 117 -10.36 -3.27 17.16
C ASP A 117 -11.37 -2.29 16.56
N GLY A 118 -12.19 -2.77 15.63
CA GLY A 118 -13.24 -1.95 14.98
C GLY A 118 -12.80 -1.20 13.71
N HIS A 119 -11.53 -1.27 13.31
CA HIS A 119 -11.07 -0.70 12.04
C HIS A 119 -10.45 -1.76 11.13
N PHE A 120 -10.84 -1.73 9.85
CA PHE A 120 -10.37 -2.70 8.86
C PHE A 120 -9.10 -2.29 8.12
N SER A 121 -8.63 -1.05 8.29
CA SER A 121 -7.39 -0.58 7.68
C SER A 121 -6.54 0.17 8.68
N TYR A 122 -5.22 -0.02 8.60
CA TYR A 122 -4.25 0.65 9.47
C TYR A 122 -2.91 0.86 8.76
N TRP A 123 -2.17 1.89 9.18
CA TRP A 123 -0.82 2.18 8.71
C TRP A 123 0.18 1.19 9.29
N CYS A 124 0.89 0.47 8.42
CA CYS A 124 2.07 -0.30 8.79
C CYS A 124 3.30 0.60 8.84
N VAL A 125 3.37 1.56 7.93
CA VAL A 125 4.36 2.64 7.90
C VAL A 125 3.58 3.95 7.85
N PRO A 126 3.61 4.77 8.93
CA PRO A 126 2.82 5.99 9.01
C PRO A 126 3.20 7.03 7.96
N MET A 127 2.27 7.94 7.68
CA MET A 127 2.56 9.19 6.99
C MET A 127 3.07 10.22 8.00
N HIS A 128 4.24 10.82 7.77
CA HIS A 128 4.80 11.89 8.60
C HIS A 128 4.34 13.28 8.14
N GLY A 129 3.90 13.41 6.88
CA GLY A 129 3.36 14.65 6.33
C GLY A 129 2.51 14.45 5.07
N PRO A 130 1.66 15.43 4.70
CA PRO A 130 0.62 15.30 3.68
C PRO A 130 1.09 15.06 2.23
N GLY A 131 2.41 15.07 2.00
CA GLY A 131 3.07 14.82 0.71
C GLY A 131 4.06 13.64 0.73
N ASP A 132 4.15 12.90 1.85
CA ASP A 132 5.00 11.72 1.90
C ASP A 132 4.44 10.67 0.95
N LEU A 133 5.32 10.11 0.13
CA LEU A 133 5.01 9.06 -0.82
C LEU A 133 6.21 8.11 -0.89
N CYS A 134 5.94 6.83 -1.09
CA CYS A 134 6.95 5.83 -1.33
C CYS A 134 7.70 6.13 -2.63
N ASP A 135 9.01 5.86 -2.62
CA ASP A 135 9.79 5.85 -3.84
C ASP A 135 9.29 4.73 -4.78
N PRO A 136 8.95 5.02 -6.05
CA PRO A 136 8.35 4.00 -6.91
C PRO A 136 9.32 2.89 -7.33
N GLU A 137 10.63 3.16 -7.33
CA GLU A 137 11.64 2.14 -7.61
C GLU A 137 11.77 1.17 -6.43
N ALA A 138 11.80 1.68 -5.20
CA ALA A 138 11.78 0.87 -3.98
C ALA A 138 10.55 -0.06 -3.94
N VAL A 139 9.37 0.46 -4.30
CA VAL A 139 8.15 -0.35 -4.41
C VAL A 139 8.27 -1.43 -5.49
N SER A 140 8.80 -1.10 -6.67
CA SER A 140 9.00 -2.09 -7.73
C SER A 140 9.96 -3.20 -7.30
N GLN A 141 11.06 -2.86 -6.63
CA GLN A 141 12.04 -3.81 -6.11
C GLN A 141 11.46 -4.73 -5.04
N LEU A 142 10.67 -4.19 -4.10
CA LEU A 142 9.94 -4.99 -3.11
C LEU A 142 9.04 -6.01 -3.80
N VAL A 143 8.26 -5.57 -4.79
CA VAL A 143 7.34 -6.44 -5.52
C VAL A 143 8.10 -7.51 -6.32
N ALA A 144 9.20 -7.16 -6.98
CA ALA A 144 10.04 -8.12 -7.67
C ALA A 144 10.63 -9.16 -6.71
N HIS A 145 11.12 -8.72 -5.54
CA HIS A 145 11.66 -9.59 -4.49
C HIS A 145 10.60 -10.55 -3.94
N GLY A 146 9.42 -10.05 -3.59
CA GLY A 146 8.31 -10.89 -3.13
C GLY A 146 7.90 -11.95 -4.15
N ARG A 147 7.82 -11.58 -5.44
CA ARG A 147 7.49 -12.53 -6.52
C ARG A 147 8.53 -13.64 -6.63
N HIS A 148 9.82 -13.28 -6.55
CA HIS A 148 10.90 -14.25 -6.59
C HIS A 148 10.85 -15.23 -5.41
N ARG A 149 10.49 -14.73 -4.22
CA ARG A 149 10.32 -15.58 -3.03
C ARG A 149 9.10 -16.51 -3.15
N LEU A 150 7.97 -16.04 -3.68
CA LEU A 150 6.80 -16.87 -3.94
C LEU A 150 7.10 -18.02 -4.92
N SER A 151 7.81 -17.74 -6.03
CA SER A 151 8.15 -18.78 -6.99
C SER A 151 9.08 -19.84 -6.39
N THR A 152 10.02 -19.41 -5.54
CA THR A 152 10.95 -20.33 -4.86
C THR A 152 10.22 -21.20 -3.81
N GLN A 153 9.30 -20.62 -3.04
CA GLN A 153 8.50 -21.36 -2.05
C GLN A 153 7.54 -22.37 -2.72
N GLY A 154 6.91 -21.98 -3.84
CA GLY A 154 6.08 -22.89 -4.63
C GLY A 154 6.88 -24.07 -5.19
N ALA A 155 8.11 -23.83 -5.65
CA ALA A 155 9.01 -24.88 -6.14
C ALA A 155 9.45 -25.87 -5.05
N VAL A 156 9.56 -25.41 -3.79
CA VAL A 156 9.88 -26.27 -2.64
C VAL A 156 8.67 -27.10 -2.19
N ARG A 157 7.45 -26.53 -2.22
CA ARG A 157 6.21 -27.23 -1.81
C ARG A 157 5.72 -28.27 -2.82
N GLY A 158 6.15 -28.18 -4.08
CA GLY A 158 5.79 -29.13 -5.15
C GLY A 158 6.74 -30.34 -5.29
N ARG A 159 7.71 -30.49 -4.39
CA ARG A 159 8.61 -31.66 -4.29
C ARG A 159 8.25 -32.49 -3.06
#